data_AF-A0A9Q5SMW1-F1
#
_entry.id   AF-A0A9Q5SMW1-F1
#
_cell.length_a   1.000
_cell.length_b   1.000
_cell.length_c   1.000
_cell.angle_alpha   90.00
_cell.angle_beta   90.00
_cell.angle_gamma   90.00
#
_symmetry.space_group_name_H-M   'P 1'
#
loop_
_entity.id
_entity.type
_entity.pdbx_description
1 polymer ?
#
loop_
_entity_poly.entity_id
_entity_poly.type
_entity_poly.pdbx_seq_one_letter_code
_entity_poly.pdbx_strand_id
1 'polypeptide(L)'
;MTNSNVELKKQGKSSILGGISIAIAVILAALVINFLTGLVPLEKIQGLPIIMPFIIAPIGAVIGFVGYRMNKDTWSLWGIILNIVMFLVPIVYNVVAILFFGV
;
A
#
# COMPACT_ATOMS: atom_id res chain seq x y z
N MET A 1 38.08 -15.25 -2.75
CA MET A 1 37.06 -14.38 -3.37
C MET A 1 35.75 -15.14 -3.51
N THR A 2 35.09 -15.48 -2.39
CA THR A 2 34.01 -16.49 -2.40
C THR A 2 32.71 -16.03 -1.74
N ASN A 3 32.65 -14.77 -1.27
CA ASN A 3 31.50 -14.25 -0.53
C ASN A 3 30.44 -13.56 -1.41
N SER A 4 30.77 -13.18 -2.65
CA SER A 4 29.88 -12.40 -3.51
C SER A 4 28.70 -13.21 -4.07
N ASN A 5 28.84 -14.54 -4.20
CA ASN A 5 27.80 -15.40 -4.80
C ASN A 5 26.70 -15.82 -3.81
N VAL A 6 26.97 -15.74 -2.49
CA VAL A 6 25.99 -16.13 -1.47
C VAL A 6 24.97 -15.01 -1.21
N GLU A 7 25.39 -13.75 -1.33
CA GLU A 7 24.49 -12.60 -1.15
C GLU A 7 23.48 -12.45 -2.31
N LEU A 8 23.87 -12.79 -3.54
CA LEU A 8 22.98 -12.73 -4.71
C LEU A 8 21.84 -13.77 -4.66
N LYS A 9 22.07 -14.94 -4.04
CA LYS A 9 21.07 -16.02 -4.01
C LYS A 9 19.92 -15.76 -3.04
N LYS A 10 20.08 -14.87 -2.05
CA LYS A 10 19.04 -14.56 -1.06
C LYS A 10 18.02 -13.53 -1.58
N GLN A 11 18.38 -12.74 -2.59
CA GLN A 11 17.54 -11.68 -3.16
C GLN A 11 16.38 -12.18 -4.04
N GLY A 12 16.37 -13.47 -4.41
CA GLY A 12 15.37 -14.03 -5.32
C GLY A 12 14.12 -14.62 -4.65
N LYS A 13 14.08 -14.71 -3.31
CA LYS A 13 12.91 -15.28 -2.62
C LYS A 13 12.04 -14.14 -2.11
N SER A 14 11.01 -13.78 -2.87
CA SER A 14 9.99 -12.83 -2.44
C SER A 14 9.48 -13.22 -1.05
N SER A 15 9.55 -12.28 -0.11
CA SER A 15 9.06 -12.56 1.23
C SER A 15 7.54 -12.70 1.18
N ILE A 16 6.99 -13.71 1.85
CA ILE A 16 5.53 -13.87 2.00
C ILE A 16 4.94 -12.59 2.61
N LEU A 17 5.67 -11.95 3.53
CA LEU A 17 5.33 -10.66 4.13
C LEU A 17 5.28 -9.52 3.10
N GLY A 18 6.24 -9.48 2.16
CA GLY A 18 6.24 -8.52 1.05
C GLY A 18 5.04 -8.71 0.13
N GLY A 19 4.70 -9.97 -0.20
CA GLY A 19 3.50 -10.30 -0.95
C GLY A 19 2.21 -9.84 -0.25
N ILE A 20 2.09 -10.09 1.07
CA ILE A 20 0.94 -9.62 1.87
C ILE A 20 0.87 -8.09 1.89
N SER A 21 2.00 -7.41 2.08
CA SER A 21 2.07 -5.93 2.06
C SER A 21 1.57 -5.35 0.74
N ILE A 22 1.99 -5.94 -0.39
CA ILE A 22 1.50 -5.55 -1.72
C ILE A 22 0.01 -5.84 -1.86
N ALA A 23 -0.45 -7.03 -1.45
CA ALA A 23 -1.87 -7.38 -1.55
C ALA A 23 -2.76 -6.40 -0.78
N ILE A 24 -2.35 -5.98 0.43
CA ILE A 24 -3.04 -4.94 1.19
C ILE A 24 -3.14 -3.65 0.38
N ALA A 25 -2.02 -3.17 -0.17
CA ALA A 25 -2.02 -1.93 -0.95
C ALA A 25 -2.89 -2.02 -2.22
N VAL A 26 -2.90 -3.17 -2.90
CA VAL A 26 -3.73 -3.41 -4.09
C VAL A 26 -5.22 -3.45 -3.75
N ILE A 27 -5.59 -4.09 -2.64
CA ILE A 27 -6.98 -4.12 -2.18
C ILE A 27 -7.46 -2.70 -1.84
N LEU A 28 -6.62 -1.93 -1.13
CA LEU A 28 -6.93 -0.52 -0.82
C LEU A 28 -7.05 0.33 -2.10
N ALA A 29 -6.14 0.14 -3.07
CA ALA A 29 -6.19 0.82 -4.35
C ALA A 29 -7.51 0.53 -5.08
N ALA A 30 -7.91 -0.74 -5.16
CA ALA A 30 -9.16 -1.15 -5.78
C ALA A 30 -10.37 -0.53 -5.09
N LEU A 31 -10.37 -0.46 -3.75
CA LEU A 31 -11.43 0.17 -2.96
C LEU A 31 -11.54 1.67 -3.24
N VAL A 32 -10.42 2.39 -3.26
CA VAL A 32 -10.37 3.82 -3.58
C VAL A 32 -10.82 4.08 -5.01
N ILE A 33 -10.27 3.35 -5.98
CA ILE A 33 -10.63 3.51 -7.40
C ILE A 33 -12.11 3.25 -7.58
N ASN A 34 -12.63 2.17 -6.99
CA ASN A 34 -14.05 1.85 -7.05
C ASN A 34 -14.93 2.97 -6.48
N PHE A 35 -14.49 3.62 -5.40
CA PHE A 35 -15.20 4.76 -4.84
C PHE A 35 -15.17 5.98 -5.76
N LEU A 36 -14.02 6.29 -6.37
CA LEU A 36 -13.88 7.44 -7.27
C LEU A 36 -14.64 7.27 -8.59
N THR A 37 -14.72 6.03 -9.11
CA THR A 37 -15.38 5.74 -10.39
C THR A 37 -16.85 5.35 -10.21
N GLY A 38 -17.27 4.96 -9.01
CA GLY A 38 -18.62 4.43 -8.76
C GLY A 38 -18.92 3.14 -9.52
N LEU A 39 -17.89 2.33 -9.84
CA LEU A 39 -18.04 1.14 -10.70
C LEU A 39 -18.93 0.06 -10.06
N VAL A 40 -18.75 -0.17 -8.77
CA VAL A 40 -19.59 -1.06 -7.97
C VAL A 40 -20.42 -0.21 -7.01
N PRO A 41 -21.76 -0.35 -7.00
CA PRO A 41 -22.63 0.41 -6.11
C PRO A 41 -22.42 -0.02 -4.66
N LEU A 42 -21.46 0.65 -4.01
CA LEU A 42 -21.16 0.56 -2.59
C LEU A 42 -21.84 1.71 -1.82
N GLU A 43 -23.11 1.98 -2.14
CA GLU A 43 -23.89 3.15 -1.69
C GLU A 43 -23.96 3.29 -0.16
N LYS A 44 -23.81 2.17 0.57
CA LYS A 44 -23.82 2.16 2.04
C LYS A 44 -22.50 2.57 2.69
N ILE A 45 -21.40 2.62 1.94
CA ILE A 45 -20.06 2.75 2.51
C ILE A 45 -19.48 4.16 2.35
N GLN A 46 -20.35 5.18 2.24
CA GLN A 46 -20.03 6.59 1.95
C GLN A 46 -18.73 7.07 2.63
N GLY A 47 -17.71 7.40 1.83
CA GLY A 47 -16.42 7.93 2.28
C GLY A 47 -15.47 6.94 2.97
N LEU A 48 -15.95 5.80 3.46
CA LEU A 48 -15.11 4.79 4.13
C LEU A 48 -13.96 4.26 3.26
N PRO A 49 -14.15 4.00 1.94
CA PRO A 49 -13.05 3.60 1.06
C PRO A 49 -11.89 4.59 1.00
N ILE A 50 -12.14 5.89 1.21
CA ILE A 50 -11.12 6.93 1.23
C ILE A 50 -10.42 7.01 2.59
N ILE A 51 -11.14 6.71 3.67
CA ILE A 51 -10.58 6.75 5.04
C ILE A 51 -9.79 5.47 5.35
N MET A 52 -10.21 4.31 4.82
CA MET A 52 -9.56 3.02 5.07
C MET A 52 -8.03 3.01 4.82
N PRO A 53 -7.52 3.57 3.72
CA PRO A 53 -6.08 3.68 3.49
C PRO A 53 -5.33 4.39 4.62
N PHE A 54 -5.94 5.36 5.30
CA PHE A 54 -5.30 6.07 6.42
C PHE A 54 -4.99 5.16 7.61
N ILE A 55 -5.82 4.13 7.85
CA ILE A 55 -5.67 3.19 8.97
C ILE A 55 -4.90 1.94 8.53
N ILE A 56 -5.26 1.36 7.38
CA ILE A 56 -4.77 0.05 6.96
C ILE A 56 -3.41 0.15 6.25
N ALA A 57 -3.15 1.23 5.49
CA ALA A 57 -1.90 1.34 4.76
C ALA A 57 -0.66 1.46 5.68
N PRO A 58 -0.69 2.17 6.83
CA PRO A 58 0.41 2.12 7.80
C PRO A 58 0.72 0.70 8.29
N ILE A 59 -0.32 -0.12 8.52
CA ILE A 59 -0.16 -1.53 8.91
C ILE A 59 0.51 -2.31 7.78
N GLY A 60 0.04 -2.13 6.54
CA GLY A 60 0.64 -2.75 5.35
C GLY A 60 2.10 -2.33 5.13
N ALA A 61 2.43 -1.07 5.40
CA ALA A 61 3.80 -0.56 5.34
C ALA A 61 4.70 -1.19 6.41
N VAL A 62 4.22 -1.34 7.65
CA VAL A 62 4.97 -2.01 8.73
C VAL A 62 5.22 -3.49 8.38
N ILE A 63 4.22 -4.20 7.86
CA ILE A 63 4.37 -5.59 7.40
C ILE A 63 5.43 -5.66 6.29
N GLY A 64 5.37 -4.75 5.32
CA GLY A 64 6.37 -4.62 4.26
C GLY A 64 7.77 -4.36 4.80
N PHE A 65 7.90 -3.47 5.78
CA PHE A 65 9.16 -3.12 6.44
C PHE A 65 9.77 -4.30 7.21
N VAL A 66 8.95 -5.06 7.94
CA VAL A 66 9.39 -6.29 8.61
C VAL A 66 9.86 -7.32 7.59
N GLY A 67 9.11 -7.53 6.49
CA GLY A 67 9.50 -8.40 5.38
C GLY A 67 10.84 -8.00 4.77
N TYR A 68 11.01 -6.69 4.51
CA TYR A 68 12.25 -6.13 3.97
C TYR A 68 13.43 -6.35 4.91
N ARG A 69 13.26 -6.15 6.21
CA ARG A 69 14.36 -6.35 7.16
C ARG A 69 14.80 -7.81 7.24
N MET A 70 13.90 -8.77 7.01
CA MET A 70 14.21 -10.21 7.08
C MET A 70 14.90 -10.74 5.81
N ASN A 71 14.42 -10.34 4.64
CA ASN A 71 14.83 -10.94 3.36
C ASN A 71 15.53 -9.96 2.41
N LYS A 72 15.52 -8.65 2.70
CA LYS A 72 15.98 -7.56 1.82
C LYS A 72 15.43 -7.70 0.40
N ASP A 73 14.18 -8.13 0.28
CA ASP A 73 13.53 -8.39 -1.00
C ASP A 73 12.92 -7.13 -1.60
N THR A 74 13.04 -6.99 -2.91
CA THR A 74 12.51 -5.85 -3.66
C THR A 74 10.97 -5.78 -3.58
N TRP A 75 10.30 -6.93 -3.42
CA TRP A 75 8.85 -7.01 -3.28
C TRP A 75 8.37 -6.33 -2.00
N SER A 76 9.04 -6.56 -0.87
CA SER A 76 8.77 -5.81 0.35
C SER A 76 9.00 -4.30 0.20
N LEU A 77 10.01 -3.84 -0.54
CA LEU A 77 10.17 -2.40 -0.83
C LEU A 77 8.99 -1.83 -1.60
N TRP A 78 8.56 -2.52 -2.66
CA TRP A 78 7.38 -2.11 -3.42
C TRP A 78 6.13 -2.08 -2.55
N GLY A 79 5.94 -3.07 -1.68
CA GLY A 79 4.84 -3.10 -0.71
C GLY A 79 4.84 -1.88 0.21
N ILE A 80 6.00 -1.49 0.75
CA ILE A 80 6.14 -0.29 1.59
C ILE A 80 5.76 0.97 0.79
N ILE A 81 6.34 1.14 -0.40
CA ILE A 81 6.10 2.32 -1.24
C ILE A 81 4.62 2.45 -1.59
N LEU A 82 3.99 1.35 -2.03
CA LEU A 82 2.57 1.34 -2.39
C LEU A 82 1.67 1.69 -1.18
N ASN A 83 2.00 1.18 0.01
CA ASN A 83 1.25 1.53 1.21
C ASN A 83 1.44 3.00 1.63
N ILE A 84 2.65 3.56 1.50
CA ILE A 84 2.87 4.99 1.75
C ILE A 84 2.06 5.85 0.77
N VAL A 85 2.06 5.50 -0.51
CA VAL A 85 1.23 6.18 -1.53
C VAL A 85 -0.25 6.11 -1.14
N MET A 86 -0.74 4.92 -0.78
CA MET A 86 -2.13 4.75 -0.33
C MET A 86 -2.46 5.55 0.92
N PHE A 87 -1.53 5.71 1.86
CA PHE A 87 -1.71 6.56 3.03
C PHE A 87 -1.90 8.04 2.67
N LEU A 88 -1.22 8.53 1.62
CA LEU A 88 -1.33 9.91 1.16
C LEU A 88 -2.64 10.20 0.41
N VAL A 89 -3.27 9.20 -0.20
CA VAL A 89 -4.53 9.35 -0.95
C VAL A 89 -5.62 10.08 -0.16
N PRO A 90 -5.99 9.68 1.08
CA PRO A 90 -6.97 10.39 1.88
C PRO A 90 -6.61 11.87 2.10
N ILE A 91 -5.33 12.18 2.32
CA ILE A 91 -4.87 13.55 2.56
C ILE A 91 -5.07 14.38 1.29
N VAL A 92 -4.60 13.88 0.15
CA VAL A 92 -4.75 14.57 -1.15
C VAL A 92 -6.23 14.77 -1.48
N TYR A 93 -7.06 13.75 -1.25
CA TYR A 93 -8.50 13.87 -1.48
C TYR A 93 -9.13 14.98 -0.63
N ASN A 94 -8.82 15.05 0.67
CA ASN A 94 -9.36 16.09 1.54
C ASN A 94 -8.85 17.48 1.14
N VAL A 95 -7.56 17.63 0.79
CA VAL A 95 -7.01 18.91 0.32
C VAL A 95 -7.70 19.37 -0.96
N VAL A 96 -7.87 18.46 -1.94
CA VAL A 96 -8.61 18.74 -3.18
C VAL A 96 -10.06 19.10 -2.85
N ALA A 97 -10.72 18.35 -1.97
CA ALA A 97 -12.09 18.63 -1.57
C ALA A 97 -12.24 20.03 -0.95
N ILE A 98 -11.33 20.44 -0.06
CA ILE A 98 -11.32 21.79 0.53
C ILE A 98 -11.11 22.85 -0.55
N LEU A 99 -10.15 22.65 -1.48
CA LEU A 99 -9.87 23.61 -2.54
C LEU A 99 -11.05 23.82 -3.52
N PHE A 100 -11.80 22.77 -3.83
CA PHE A 100 -12.92 22.85 -4.78
C PHE A 100 -14.27 23.15 -4.12
N PHE A 101 -14.51 22.68 -2.90
CA PHE A 101 -15.80 22.82 -2.21
C PHE A 101 -15.80 23.88 -1.10
N GLY A 102 -14.64 24.43 -0.75
CA GLY A 102 -14.51 25.66 0.06
C GLY A 102 -15.01 25.57 1.50
N VAL A 103 -15.06 24.37 2.08
CA VAL A 103 -15.54 24.11 3.46
C VAL A 103 -14.40 24.18 4.47
#